data_AF-A0A7S0PYQ6-F1
#
_entry.id   AF-A0A7S0PYQ6-F1
#
_cell.length_a   1.000
_cell.length_b   1.000
_cell.length_c   1.000
_cell.angle_alpha   90.00
_cell.angle_beta   90.00
_cell.angle_gamma   90.00
#
_symmetry.space_group_name_H-M   'P 1'
#
loop_
_entity.id
_entity.type
_entity.pdbx_description
1 polymer ?
#
loop_
_entity_poly.entity_id
_entity_poly.type
_entity_poly.pdbx_seq_one_letter_code
_entity_poly.pdbx_strand_id
1 'polypeptide(L)'
;APLSVRRVRVYVYELPGEFNTFLLARRLVPDACVLRTYPLAGRASWTSTLYGAEVALHESLLASPSRTLDPNEADFFYVPVFGGCYISEFNRPYPAHWLCDECHKGKPADLASLRAFRWHRKLLHYISHAYPHWNASEGVDHLWPLTHDEGACYAPAELKTATILTHWGRTHLRPNGSSEYH
;
A
#
# COMPACT_ATOMS: atom_id res chain seq x y z
N ALA A 1 -16.38 37.49 0.98
CA ALA A 1 -15.59 36.64 1.88
C ALA A 1 -15.05 35.46 1.06
N PRO A 2 -13.78 35.06 1.18
CA PRO A 2 -13.32 33.84 0.52
C PRO A 2 -14.11 32.67 1.10
N LEU A 3 -14.65 31.82 0.24
CA LEU A 3 -15.34 30.59 0.66
C LEU A 3 -14.37 29.76 1.50
N SER A 4 -14.68 29.54 2.78
CA SER A 4 -13.90 28.63 3.61
C SER A 4 -14.08 27.22 3.06
N VAL A 5 -13.07 26.70 2.37
CA VAL A 5 -13.07 25.31 1.92
C VAL A 5 -13.09 24.43 3.17
N ARG A 6 -14.15 23.62 3.33
CA ARG A 6 -14.22 22.65 4.43
C ARG A 6 -13.05 21.69 4.30
N ARG A 7 -12.28 21.52 5.38
CA ARG A 7 -11.17 20.57 5.41
C ARG A 7 -11.72 19.15 5.34
N VAL A 8 -11.22 18.37 4.40
CA VAL A 8 -11.52 16.93 4.29
C VAL A 8 -11.01 16.21 5.53
N ARG A 9 -11.84 15.33 6.09
CA ARG A 9 -11.55 14.49 7.26
C ARG A 9 -11.33 13.04 6.81
N VAL A 10 -10.22 12.44 7.23
CA VAL A 10 -9.88 11.06 6.86
C VAL A 10 -9.72 10.23 8.13
N TYR A 11 -10.51 9.17 8.26
CA TYR A 11 -10.30 8.17 9.30
C TYR A 11 -9.31 7.12 8.79
N VAL A 12 -8.31 6.78 9.60
CA VAL A 12 -7.33 5.75 9.27
C VAL A 12 -7.70 4.51 10.09
N TYR A 13 -7.97 3.38 9.42
CA TYR A 13 -8.30 2.15 10.13
C TYR A 13 -7.15 1.66 11.02
N GLU A 14 -7.50 1.20 12.21
CA GLU A 14 -6.62 0.38 13.02
C GLU A 14 -6.72 -1.09 12.55
N LEU A 15 -5.65 -1.60 11.96
CA LEU A 15 -5.61 -2.95 11.39
C LEU A 15 -4.82 -3.92 12.28
N PRO A 16 -5.16 -5.23 12.26
CA PRO A 16 -4.30 -6.26 12.83
C PRO A 16 -2.88 -6.15 12.25
N GLY A 17 -1.88 -6.31 13.10
CA GLY A 17 -0.47 -6.09 12.73
C GLY A 17 0.02 -6.93 11.56
N GLU A 18 -0.63 -8.07 11.29
CA GLU A 18 -0.33 -8.92 10.12
C GLU A 18 -0.43 -8.17 8.79
N PHE A 19 -1.33 -7.17 8.67
CA PHE A 19 -1.54 -6.40 7.46
C PHE A 19 -0.58 -5.22 7.28
N ASN A 20 0.24 -4.91 8.30
CA ASN A 20 1.19 -3.80 8.26
C ASN A 20 2.47 -4.02 9.09
N THR A 21 2.44 -3.77 10.39
CA THR A 21 3.61 -3.68 11.28
C THR A 21 4.42 -4.97 11.34
N PHE A 22 3.78 -6.14 11.24
CA PHE A 22 4.49 -7.43 11.21
C PHE A 22 5.27 -7.61 9.91
N LEU A 23 4.78 -7.07 8.78
CA LEU A 23 5.49 -7.07 7.50
C LEU A 23 6.78 -6.26 7.61
N LEU A 24 6.73 -5.11 8.29
CA LEU A 24 7.93 -4.29 8.55
C LEU A 24 8.95 -5.00 9.46
N ALA A 25 8.49 -5.82 10.40
CA ALA A 25 9.36 -6.55 11.33
C ALA A 25 10.06 -7.75 10.67
N ARG A 26 9.46 -8.36 9.64
CA ARG A 26 9.97 -9.57 8.96
C ARG A 26 10.60 -9.31 7.58
N ARG A 27 10.90 -8.04 7.28
CA ARG A 27 11.52 -7.64 6.01
C ARG A 27 12.83 -8.38 5.78
N LEU A 28 13.03 -8.84 4.54
CA LEU A 28 14.22 -9.60 4.15
C LEU A 28 15.48 -8.73 4.05
N VAL A 29 15.31 -7.45 3.69
CA VAL A 29 16.39 -6.46 3.58
C VAL A 29 15.97 -5.13 4.21
N PRO A 30 16.91 -4.31 4.74
CA PRO A 30 16.60 -3.13 5.53
C PRO A 30 15.79 -2.03 4.82
N ASP A 31 15.92 -1.93 3.49
CA ASP A 31 15.31 -0.92 2.63
C ASP A 31 14.04 -1.41 1.91
N ALA A 32 13.65 -2.68 2.10
CA ALA A 32 12.41 -3.20 1.54
C ALA A 32 11.20 -2.44 2.08
N CYS A 33 10.29 -2.08 1.18
CA CYS A 33 8.95 -1.56 1.47
C CYS A 33 8.88 -0.39 2.48
N VAL A 34 9.94 0.41 2.61
CA VAL A 34 9.99 1.58 3.51
C VAL A 34 10.39 2.83 2.77
N LEU A 35 10.22 3.97 3.44
CA LEU A 35 10.61 5.29 2.96
C LEU A 35 12.03 5.68 3.33
N ARG A 36 12.50 5.13 4.44
CA ARG A 36 13.76 5.49 5.05
C ARG A 36 14.29 4.35 5.91
N THR A 37 15.61 4.25 5.96
CA THR A 37 16.35 3.38 6.87
C THR A 37 17.07 4.23 7.90
N TYR A 38 17.55 3.57 8.97
CA TYR A 38 18.31 4.21 10.04
C TYR A 38 19.66 3.50 10.19
N PRO A 39 20.57 3.63 9.22
CA PRO A 39 21.85 2.91 9.23
C PRO A 39 22.80 3.45 10.31
N LEU A 40 22.62 4.70 10.74
CA LEU A 40 23.32 5.33 11.84
C LEU A 40 22.29 5.86 12.84
N ALA A 41 22.54 5.63 14.13
CA ALA A 41 21.65 6.11 15.19
C ALA A 41 21.38 7.61 15.03
N GLY A 42 20.10 7.98 14.88
CA GLY A 42 19.65 9.37 14.79
C GLY A 42 19.65 10.00 13.40
N ARG A 43 20.10 9.32 12.33
CA ARG A 43 20.02 9.86 10.96
C ARG A 43 19.25 8.95 10.02
N ALA A 44 18.11 9.45 9.54
CA ALA A 44 17.36 8.79 8.48
C ALA A 44 18.09 8.88 7.14
N SER A 45 18.13 7.77 6.41
CA SER A 45 18.51 7.72 5.00
C SER A 45 17.27 7.40 4.18
N TRP A 46 16.84 8.33 3.33
CA TRP A 46 15.68 8.12 2.46
C TRP A 46 15.98 7.07 1.39
N THR A 47 15.00 6.24 1.09
CA THR A 47 15.06 5.24 0.02
C THR A 47 14.47 5.82 -1.26
N SER A 48 15.02 5.44 -2.42
CA SER A 48 14.45 5.80 -3.73
C SER A 48 13.51 4.73 -4.29
N THR A 49 13.13 3.73 -3.49
CA THR A 49 12.26 2.64 -3.93
C THR A 49 10.79 3.06 -3.99
N LEU A 50 10.10 2.68 -5.06
CA LEU A 50 8.66 2.93 -5.23
C LEU A 50 7.80 2.10 -4.24
N TYR A 51 8.32 1.00 -3.71
CA TYR A 51 7.58 0.07 -2.85
C TYR A 51 7.38 0.58 -1.41
N GLY A 52 7.93 1.75 -1.06
CA GLY A 52 7.68 2.41 0.22
C GLY A 52 6.39 3.23 0.27
N ALA A 53 5.69 3.43 -0.86
CA ALA A 53 4.59 4.39 -0.96
C ALA A 53 3.42 4.16 0.00
N GLU A 54 3.08 2.90 0.30
CA GLU A 54 2.02 2.56 1.27
C GLU A 54 2.40 3.06 2.67
N VAL A 55 3.67 2.92 3.06
CA VAL A 55 4.20 3.46 4.31
C VAL A 55 4.20 4.99 4.29
N ALA A 56 4.54 5.64 3.16
CA ALA A 56 4.46 7.10 3.02
C ALA A 56 3.05 7.61 3.23
N LEU A 57 2.08 7.04 2.53
CA LEU A 57 0.70 7.46 2.62
C LEU A 57 0.18 7.27 4.03
N HIS A 58 0.49 6.13 4.66
CA HIS A 58 0.10 5.86 6.03
C HIS A 58 0.73 6.87 7.01
N GLU A 59 2.05 7.03 7.03
CA GLU A 59 2.72 7.99 7.94
C GLU A 59 2.27 9.44 7.70
N SER A 60 2.09 9.83 6.43
CA SER A 60 1.65 11.18 6.07
C SER A 60 0.22 11.45 6.54
N LEU A 61 -0.69 10.48 6.42
CA LEU A 61 -2.05 10.59 6.93
C LEU A 61 -2.06 10.60 8.46
N LEU A 62 -1.24 9.79 9.14
CA LEU A 62 -1.13 9.80 10.59
C LEU A 62 -0.68 11.16 11.14
N ALA A 63 0.20 11.87 10.41
CA ALA A 63 0.70 13.20 10.76
C ALA A 63 -0.18 14.36 10.23
N SER A 64 -1.19 14.07 9.39
CA SER A 64 -1.98 15.10 8.71
C SER A 64 -3.03 15.73 9.62
N PRO A 65 -3.23 17.06 9.58
CA PRO A 65 -4.38 17.73 10.21
C PRO A 65 -5.74 17.30 9.67
N SER A 66 -5.77 16.63 8.53
CA SER A 66 -6.99 16.03 7.97
C SER A 66 -7.38 14.74 8.67
N ARG A 67 -6.49 14.10 9.44
CA ARG A 67 -6.84 12.89 10.19
C ARG A 67 -7.91 13.18 11.24
N THR A 68 -8.89 12.30 11.31
CA THR A 68 -9.84 12.22 12.42
C THR A 68 -9.64 10.91 13.19
N LEU A 69 -9.91 10.96 14.50
CA LEU A 69 -10.02 9.78 15.35
C LEU A 69 -11.49 9.35 15.56
N ASP A 70 -12.44 10.24 15.25
CA ASP A 70 -13.87 9.92 15.24
C ASP A 70 -14.29 9.56 13.81
N PRO A 71 -14.70 8.30 13.56
CA PRO A 71 -15.15 7.90 12.24
C PRO A 71 -16.47 8.57 11.81
N ASN A 72 -17.26 9.13 12.73
CA ASN A 72 -18.50 9.84 12.37
C ASN A 72 -18.21 11.21 11.73
N GLU A 73 -17.02 11.77 11.94
CA GLU A 73 -16.57 13.00 11.28
C GLU A 73 -15.88 12.74 9.93
N ALA A 74 -15.69 11.48 9.55
CA ALA A 74 -14.88 11.12 8.40
C ALA A 74 -15.62 11.34 7.08
N ASP A 75 -14.93 11.95 6.11
CA ASP A 75 -15.35 12.01 4.72
C ASP A 75 -14.84 10.82 3.92
N PHE A 76 -13.70 10.28 4.34
CA PHE A 76 -13.07 9.11 3.73
C PHE A 76 -12.45 8.20 4.79
N PHE A 77 -12.38 6.91 4.46
CA PHE A 77 -11.76 5.87 5.26
C PHE A 77 -10.52 5.33 4.54
N TYR A 78 -9.33 5.59 5.08
CA TYR A 78 -8.09 5.07 4.55
C TYR A 78 -7.74 3.71 5.17
N VAL A 79 -7.42 2.73 4.32
CA VAL A 79 -7.03 1.37 4.70
C VAL A 79 -5.50 1.24 4.66
N PRO A 80 -4.78 1.26 5.79
CA PRO A 80 -3.31 1.27 5.81
C PRO A 80 -2.71 -0.13 5.65
N VAL A 81 -3.01 -0.78 4.52
CA VAL A 81 -2.47 -2.09 4.15
C VAL A 81 -1.11 -1.94 3.47
N PHE A 82 -0.12 -2.76 3.86
CA PHE A 82 1.19 -2.80 3.21
C PHE A 82 1.27 -3.97 2.21
N GLY A 83 0.39 -3.97 1.21
CA GLY A 83 0.28 -5.04 0.21
C GLY A 83 1.54 -5.21 -0.64
N GLY A 84 2.17 -4.10 -1.01
CA GLY A 84 3.46 -4.11 -1.70
C GLY A 84 4.58 -4.72 -0.85
N CYS A 85 4.57 -4.48 0.47
CA CYS A 85 5.51 -5.13 1.37
C CYS A 85 5.29 -6.65 1.44
N TYR A 86 4.02 -7.08 1.54
CA TYR A 86 3.66 -8.50 1.54
C TYR A 86 4.13 -9.19 0.26
N ILE A 87 3.94 -8.59 -0.91
CA ILE A 87 4.42 -9.15 -2.19
C ILE A 87 5.94 -9.23 -2.22
N SER A 88 6.63 -8.20 -1.75
CA SER A 88 8.11 -8.14 -1.72
C SER A 88 8.74 -9.27 -0.88
N GLU A 89 8.00 -9.89 0.05
CA GLU A 89 8.49 -11.06 0.79
C GLU A 89 8.54 -12.34 -0.07
N PHE A 90 7.64 -12.46 -1.03
CA PHE A 90 7.52 -13.61 -1.93
C PHE A 90 8.27 -13.41 -3.24
N ASN A 91 8.34 -12.15 -3.72
CA ASN A 91 9.13 -11.77 -4.88
C ASN A 91 10.62 -11.83 -4.53
N ARG A 92 11.18 -13.03 -4.64
CA ARG A 92 12.61 -13.24 -4.53
C ARG A 92 13.26 -13.16 -5.91
N PRO A 93 14.48 -12.60 -6.03
CA PRO A 93 15.09 -11.62 -5.15
C PRO A 93 14.92 -10.22 -5.76
N TYR A 94 14.25 -9.32 -5.04
CA TYR A 94 14.38 -7.87 -5.25
C TYR A 94 13.71 -7.36 -6.57
N PRO A 95 13.50 -6.04 -6.75
CA PRO A 95 13.06 -5.46 -8.03
C PRO A 95 14.07 -5.67 -9.17
N ALA A 96 15.21 -6.26 -8.86
CA ALA A 96 16.12 -6.86 -9.82
C ALA A 96 15.62 -8.26 -10.20
N HIS A 97 14.47 -8.33 -10.86
CA HIS A 97 13.96 -9.56 -11.47
C HIS A 97 15.01 -10.27 -12.36
N TRP A 98 16.03 -9.54 -12.83
CA TRP A 98 17.16 -10.04 -13.62
C TRP A 98 18.37 -10.60 -12.82
N LEU A 99 18.46 -10.45 -11.49
CA LEU A 99 19.68 -10.78 -10.74
C LEU A 99 19.80 -12.26 -10.41
N CYS A 100 18.77 -13.07 -10.67
CA CYS A 100 18.92 -14.52 -10.64
C CYS A 100 17.87 -15.29 -11.46
N ASP A 101 17.83 -15.11 -12.78
CA ASP A 101 17.01 -15.98 -13.67
C ASP A 101 17.27 -17.48 -13.44
N GLU A 102 18.50 -17.86 -13.09
CA GLU A 102 18.85 -19.25 -12.76
C GLU A 102 18.21 -19.76 -11.46
N CYS A 103 17.94 -18.88 -10.49
CA CYS A 103 17.28 -19.24 -9.24
C CYS A 103 15.80 -19.59 -9.43
N HIS A 104 15.21 -19.20 -10.56
CA HIS A 104 13.78 -19.36 -10.86
C HIS A 104 13.51 -20.46 -11.88
N LYS A 105 14.53 -20.94 -12.61
CA LYS A 105 14.39 -22.11 -13.49
C LYS A 105 13.85 -23.31 -12.72
N GLY A 106 12.69 -23.81 -13.13
CA GLY A 106 12.09 -25.03 -12.59
C GLY A 106 11.34 -24.89 -11.26
N LYS A 107 11.26 -23.68 -10.68
CA LYS A 107 10.34 -23.41 -9.57
C LYS A 107 8.95 -23.13 -10.13
N PRO A 108 7.87 -23.67 -9.55
CA PRO A 108 6.52 -23.31 -9.96
C PRO A 108 6.38 -21.79 -9.89
N ALA A 109 5.75 -21.19 -10.91
CA ALA A 109 5.48 -19.75 -10.94
C ALA A 109 4.87 -19.35 -9.60
N ASP A 110 5.57 -18.51 -8.84
CA ASP A 110 5.02 -18.03 -7.60
C ASP A 110 3.82 -17.17 -7.95
N LEU A 111 2.64 -17.56 -7.49
CA LEU A 111 1.41 -16.82 -7.74
C LEU A 111 1.33 -15.64 -6.76
N ALA A 112 2.35 -14.78 -6.73
CA ALA A 112 2.44 -13.62 -5.86
C ALA A 112 1.17 -12.75 -5.99
N SER A 113 0.68 -12.57 -7.22
CA SER A 113 -0.58 -11.87 -7.50
C SER A 113 -1.81 -12.57 -6.88
N LEU A 114 -1.88 -13.91 -6.90
CA LEU A 114 -2.96 -14.65 -6.24
C LEU A 114 -2.87 -14.55 -4.71
N ARG A 115 -1.66 -14.56 -4.15
CA ARG A 115 -1.44 -14.36 -2.71
C ARG A 115 -1.89 -12.96 -2.30
N ALA A 116 -1.50 -11.94 -3.06
CA ALA A 116 -1.89 -10.55 -2.81
C ALA A 116 -3.41 -10.35 -2.92
N PHE A 117 -4.04 -10.91 -3.96
CA PHE A 117 -5.50 -10.92 -4.10
C PHE A 117 -6.18 -11.54 -2.88
N ARG A 118 -5.75 -12.72 -2.43
CA ARG A 118 -6.30 -13.38 -1.24
C ARG A 118 -6.05 -12.56 0.02
N TRP A 119 -4.90 -11.89 0.11
CA TRP A 119 -4.54 -11.04 1.23
C TRP A 119 -5.46 -9.83 1.36
N HIS A 120 -5.70 -9.11 0.26
CA HIS A 120 -6.64 -7.99 0.25
C HIS A 120 -8.08 -8.44 0.51
N ARG A 121 -8.52 -9.60 -0.01
CA ARG A 121 -9.84 -10.16 0.33
C ARG A 121 -9.97 -10.51 1.80
N LYS A 122 -8.93 -11.08 2.42
CA LYS A 122 -8.91 -11.36 3.86
C LYS A 122 -9.04 -10.07 4.67
N LEU A 123 -8.31 -9.02 4.30
CA LEU A 123 -8.42 -7.72 4.95
C LEU A 123 -9.81 -7.10 4.81
N LEU A 124 -10.37 -7.14 3.61
CA LEU A 124 -11.71 -6.65 3.36
C LEU A 124 -12.74 -7.38 4.24
N HIS A 125 -12.65 -8.70 4.31
CA HIS A 125 -13.49 -9.50 5.19
C HIS A 125 -13.36 -9.08 6.65
N TYR A 126 -12.14 -8.84 7.14
CA TYR A 126 -11.93 -8.33 8.49
C TYR A 126 -12.60 -6.96 8.69
N ILE A 127 -12.35 -5.99 7.81
CA ILE A 127 -12.88 -4.62 7.93
C ILE A 127 -14.41 -4.63 7.93
N SER A 128 -15.04 -5.40 7.05
CA SER A 128 -16.49 -5.48 6.93
C SER A 128 -17.18 -6.14 8.13
N HIS A 129 -16.45 -6.88 8.96
CA HIS A 129 -17.00 -7.50 10.18
C HIS A 129 -16.62 -6.73 11.45
N ALA A 130 -15.43 -6.15 11.49
CA ALA A 130 -14.93 -5.43 12.65
C ALA A 130 -15.45 -3.98 12.73
N TYR A 131 -15.80 -3.38 11.58
CA TYR A 131 -16.24 -1.99 11.49
C TYR A 131 -17.54 -1.86 10.69
N PRO A 132 -18.45 -0.95 11.07
CA PRO A 132 -19.71 -0.76 10.36
C PRO A 132 -19.55 0.00 9.03
N HIS A 133 -18.46 0.76 8.86
CA HIS A 133 -18.34 1.79 7.83
C HIS A 133 -18.22 1.24 6.41
N TRP A 134 -17.51 0.12 6.20
CA TRP A 134 -17.46 -0.51 4.88
C TRP A 134 -18.84 -0.90 4.37
N ASN A 135 -19.64 -1.56 5.23
CA ASN A 135 -20.97 -2.02 4.83
C ASN A 135 -21.96 -0.87 4.67
N ALA A 136 -21.75 0.25 5.36
CA ALA A 136 -22.62 1.41 5.28
C ALA A 136 -22.56 2.12 3.92
N SER A 137 -21.38 2.14 3.28
CA SER A 137 -21.12 2.82 2.01
C SER A 137 -20.86 1.87 0.84
N GLU A 138 -20.80 0.56 1.11
CA GLU A 138 -20.29 -0.45 0.19
C GLU A 138 -18.90 -0.07 -0.39
N GLY A 139 -18.06 0.60 0.40
CA GLY A 139 -16.70 0.96 0.03
C GLY A 139 -16.54 2.26 -0.75
N VAL A 140 -17.61 2.99 -1.08
CA VAL A 140 -17.56 4.22 -1.92
C VAL A 140 -16.67 5.32 -1.33
N ASP A 141 -16.62 5.42 0.00
CA ASP A 141 -15.81 6.39 0.74
C ASP A 141 -14.47 5.81 1.22
N HIS A 142 -14.06 4.64 0.71
CA HIS A 142 -12.81 3.99 1.10
C HIS A 142 -11.68 4.28 0.12
N LEU A 143 -10.53 4.64 0.69
CA LEU A 143 -9.26 4.81 -0.02
C LEU A 143 -8.41 3.55 0.22
N TRP A 144 -8.11 2.83 -0.86
CA TRP A 144 -7.39 1.56 -0.79
C TRP A 144 -6.06 1.62 -1.54
N PRO A 145 -4.91 1.60 -0.87
CA PRO A 145 -3.61 1.62 -1.53
C PRO A 145 -3.29 0.26 -2.16
N LEU A 146 -2.97 0.28 -3.45
CA LEU A 146 -2.39 -0.81 -4.25
C LEU A 146 -1.22 -0.22 -5.07
N THR A 147 -0.20 0.26 -4.37
CA THR A 147 0.88 1.08 -4.96
C THR A 147 2.14 0.29 -5.33
N HIS A 148 2.12 -1.03 -5.22
CA HIS A 148 3.09 -1.87 -5.93
C HIS A 148 2.93 -1.64 -7.44
N ASP A 149 3.98 -1.85 -8.23
CA ASP A 149 3.92 -1.72 -9.71
C ASP A 149 2.87 -2.64 -10.35
N GLU A 150 2.74 -3.87 -9.87
CA GLU A 150 1.67 -4.82 -10.21
C GLU A 150 0.37 -4.61 -9.40
N GLY A 151 0.29 -3.54 -8.60
CA GLY A 151 -0.78 -3.15 -7.68
C GLY A 151 -2.19 -3.50 -8.12
N ALA A 152 -2.56 -2.90 -9.25
CA ALA A 152 -3.88 -3.00 -9.81
C ALA A 152 -4.22 -4.42 -10.32
N CYS A 153 -3.21 -5.22 -10.70
CA CYS A 153 -3.42 -6.55 -11.27
C CYS A 153 -3.95 -7.57 -10.24
N TYR A 154 -3.77 -7.30 -8.95
CA TYR A 154 -4.23 -8.19 -7.88
C TYR A 154 -5.39 -7.59 -7.05
N ALA A 155 -6.00 -6.50 -7.52
CA ALA A 155 -7.16 -5.88 -6.88
C ALA A 155 -8.36 -6.85 -6.86
N PRO A 156 -8.95 -7.18 -5.69
CA PRO A 156 -10.18 -7.94 -5.63
C PRO A 156 -11.35 -7.19 -6.28
N ALA A 157 -12.23 -7.91 -6.97
CA ALA A 157 -13.42 -7.33 -7.60
C ALA A 157 -14.37 -6.68 -6.58
N GLU A 158 -14.32 -7.11 -5.32
CA GLU A 158 -15.07 -6.52 -4.22
C GLU A 158 -14.63 -5.08 -3.89
N LEU A 159 -13.45 -4.63 -4.34
CA LEU A 159 -12.99 -3.25 -4.18
C LEU A 159 -13.45 -2.30 -5.30
N LYS A 160 -14.31 -2.76 -6.22
CA LYS A 160 -14.74 -2.01 -7.43
C LYS A 160 -15.30 -0.60 -7.17
N THR A 161 -15.90 -0.38 -6.00
CA THR A 161 -16.51 0.89 -5.58
C THR A 161 -15.55 1.78 -4.82
N ALA A 162 -14.47 1.21 -4.26
CA ALA A 162 -13.47 1.96 -3.53
C ALA A 162 -12.57 2.77 -4.47
N THR A 163 -12.03 3.86 -3.94
CA THR A 163 -10.99 4.62 -4.63
C THR A 163 -9.66 3.90 -4.46
N ILE A 164 -9.16 3.30 -5.54
CA ILE A 164 -7.86 2.62 -5.55
C ILE A 164 -6.75 3.64 -5.78
N LEU A 165 -5.79 3.70 -4.85
CA LEU A 165 -4.58 4.51 -5.00
C LEU A 165 -3.48 3.62 -5.61
N THR A 166 -3.05 3.94 -6.82
CA THR A 166 -2.00 3.19 -7.53
C THR A 166 -0.99 4.12 -8.18
N HIS A 167 0.22 3.62 -8.38
CA HIS A 167 1.25 4.27 -9.20
C HIS A 167 2.16 3.21 -9.81
N TRP A 168 2.88 3.59 -10.86
CA TRP A 168 3.91 2.74 -11.49
C TRP A 168 5.33 3.24 -11.23
N GLY A 169 5.54 4.15 -10.26
CA GLY A 169 6.86 4.70 -9.93
C GLY A 169 7.44 5.64 -11.00
N ARG A 170 6.64 6.00 -12.00
CA ARG A 170 7.05 6.77 -13.16
C ARG A 170 7.16 8.25 -12.84
N THR A 171 8.31 8.87 -13.11
CA THR A 171 8.59 10.27 -12.75
C THR A 171 8.75 11.21 -13.95
N HIS A 172 8.77 10.68 -15.17
CA HIS A 172 8.97 11.47 -16.38
C HIS A 172 7.71 12.15 -16.89
N LEU A 173 7.91 13.38 -17.37
CA LEU A 173 6.85 14.22 -17.95
C LEU A 173 6.37 13.73 -19.32
N ARG A 174 7.22 13.03 -20.09
CA ARG A 174 6.91 12.56 -21.45
C ARG A 174 7.45 11.14 -21.68
N PRO A 175 6.57 10.13 -21.65
CA PRO A 175 6.96 8.74 -21.81
C PRO A 175 7.19 8.32 -23.25
N ASN A 176 8.26 7.54 -23.51
CA ASN A 176 8.52 6.92 -24.81
C ASN A 176 7.92 5.50 -24.95
N GLY A 177 7.33 4.97 -23.89
CA GLY A 177 6.66 3.65 -23.86
C GLY A 177 5.79 3.49 -22.61
N SER A 178 5.14 2.33 -22.39
CA SER A 178 4.33 2.08 -21.19
C SER A 178 5.08 1.37 -20.05
N SER A 179 6.34 0.96 -20.26
CA SER A 179 7.04 0.00 -19.39
C SER A 179 8.44 0.46 -18.93
N GLU A 180 8.66 1.76 -18.76
CA GLU A 180 9.95 2.30 -18.29
C GLU A 180 9.94 2.46 -16.76
N TYR A 181 10.81 1.71 -16.07
CA TYR A 181 11.02 1.76 -14.61
C TYR A 181 12.30 2.56 -14.28
N HIS A 182 12.30 3.25 -13.13
CA HIS A 182 13.47 3.95 -12.58
C HIS A 182 13.71 3.54 -11.13
#